data_AF-A0A924UMM2-F1
#
_entry.id   AF-A0A924UMM2-F1
#
_cell.length_a   1.000
_cell.length_b   1.000
_cell.length_c   1.000
_cell.angle_alpha   90.00
_cell.angle_beta   90.00
_cell.angle_gamma   90.00
#
_symmetry.space_group_name_H-M   'P 1'
#
loop_
_entity.id
_entity.type
_entity.pdbx_description
1 polymer ?
#
loop_
_entity_poly.entity_id
_entity_poly.type
_entity_poly.pdbx_seq_one_letter_code
_entity_poly.pdbx_strand_id
1 'polypeptide(L)'
;GVNAMVQSPLGLGLGSSGRVAGSIGENTGGENQFIIIGVQAGVIAMGIYFAIYISLIKNAFTWFYRLKGKENQVCLILLLIKIGFFIPLLTSELESSAYISYMTWLFSGLFIGIISQKSNYNKLLIPSAINSHNATSVKE
;
A
#
# COMPACT_ATOMS: atom_id res chain seq x y z
N GLY A 1 -17.01 15.10 8.36
CA GLY A 1 -16.54 14.31 7.20
C GLY A 1 -17.64 13.89 6.24
N VAL A 2 -18.55 13.00 6.65
CA VAL A 2 -19.47 12.30 5.73
C VAL A 2 -20.35 13.24 4.91
N ASN A 3 -20.89 14.32 5.49
CA ASN A 3 -21.72 15.27 4.76
C ASN A 3 -20.95 15.98 3.63
N ALA A 4 -19.67 16.29 3.85
CA ALA A 4 -18.80 16.88 2.83
C ALA A 4 -18.54 15.90 1.67
N MET A 5 -18.40 14.60 1.94
CA MET A 5 -18.28 13.59 0.89
C MET A 5 -19.55 13.48 0.04
N VAL A 6 -20.72 13.64 0.65
CA VAL A 6 -22.01 13.60 -0.07
C VAL A 6 -22.16 14.83 -0.96
N GLN A 7 -21.78 16.01 -0.46
CA GLN A 7 -21.86 17.26 -1.21
C GLN A 7 -20.80 17.37 -2.32
N SER A 8 -19.63 16.76 -2.12
CA SER A 8 -18.51 16.81 -3.06
C SER A 8 -17.84 15.44 -3.17
N PRO A 9 -18.43 14.50 -3.92
CA PRO A 9 -17.97 13.11 -3.98
C PRO A 9 -16.61 12.93 -4.68
N LEU A 10 -16.18 13.90 -5.49
CA LEU A 10 -14.85 13.96 -6.11
C LEU A 10 -13.77 14.52 -5.18
N GLY A 11 -14.15 14.94 -3.96
CA GLY A 11 -13.25 15.52 -2.97
C GLY A 11 -13.23 17.04 -2.99
N LEU A 12 -12.82 17.61 -1.86
CA LEU A 12 -12.65 19.06 -1.64
C LEU A 12 -11.20 19.52 -1.85
N GLY A 13 -10.30 18.59 -2.16
CA GLY A 13 -8.87 18.84 -2.35
C GLY A 13 -8.03 18.59 -1.09
N LEU A 14 -6.74 18.33 -1.30
CA LEU A 14 -5.78 17.95 -0.23
C LEU A 14 -5.50 19.08 0.79
N GLY A 15 -5.92 20.32 0.50
CA GLY A 15 -5.82 21.46 1.42
C GLY A 15 -7.04 21.64 2.34
N SER A 16 -8.11 20.86 2.13
CA SER A 16 -9.37 20.96 2.88
C SER A 16 -9.34 20.31 4.27
N SER A 17 -8.28 19.56 4.59
CA SER A 17 -8.10 18.97 5.91
C SER A 17 -6.61 19.06 6.30
N GLY A 18 -6.39 19.62 7.50
CA GLY A 18 -5.07 20.00 8.01
C GLY A 18 -5.17 21.18 8.98
N ARG A 19 -4.06 21.53 9.65
CA ARG A 19 -4.02 22.60 10.67
C ARG A 19 -4.58 23.95 10.20
N VAL A 20 -4.46 24.28 8.90
CA VAL A 20 -4.94 25.53 8.31
C VAL A 20 -6.46 25.54 8.16
N ALA A 21 -7.06 24.45 7.63
CA ALA A 21 -8.52 24.25 7.65
C ALA A 21 -9.07 24.22 9.09
N GLY A 22 -8.26 23.74 10.04
CA GLY A 22 -8.45 23.83 11.48
C GLY A 22 -8.66 25.21 12.05
N SER A 23 -8.00 26.21 11.49
CA SER A 23 -8.12 27.60 11.96
C SER A 23 -9.37 28.32 11.45
N ILE A 24 -10.01 27.79 10.39
CA ILE A 24 -11.19 28.38 9.73
C ILE A 24 -12.49 27.69 10.17
N GLY A 25 -12.41 26.63 10.98
CA GLY A 25 -13.58 25.92 11.51
C GLY A 25 -14.21 24.90 10.55
N GLU A 26 -13.66 24.74 9.34
CA GLU A 26 -13.99 23.65 8.40
C GLU A 26 -13.21 22.35 8.71
N ASN A 27 -12.67 22.23 9.92
CA ASN A 27 -11.80 21.11 10.24
C ASN A 27 -12.57 19.80 10.29
N THR A 28 -12.13 18.86 9.46
CA THR A 28 -12.29 17.42 9.69
C THR A 28 -11.10 16.83 10.46
N GLY A 29 -10.20 17.67 10.99
CA GLY A 29 -9.10 17.27 11.87
C GLY A 29 -9.63 16.76 13.22
N GLY A 30 -9.29 15.50 13.53
CA GLY A 30 -9.85 14.72 14.63
C GLY A 30 -10.75 13.58 14.18
N GLU A 31 -11.04 13.50 12.87
CA GLU A 31 -11.69 12.33 12.28
C GLU A 31 -10.66 11.24 11.91
N ASN A 32 -11.17 10.05 11.62
CA ASN A 32 -10.41 8.89 11.17
C ASN A 32 -9.71 9.18 9.82
N GLN A 33 -8.48 8.68 9.63
CA GLN A 33 -7.69 8.84 8.41
C GLN A 33 -8.49 8.52 7.13
N PHE A 34 -9.33 7.48 7.13
CA PHE A 34 -10.12 7.10 5.97
C PHE A 34 -11.17 8.15 5.61
N ILE A 35 -11.79 8.77 6.62
CA ILE A 35 -12.77 9.84 6.41
C ILE A 35 -12.07 11.07 5.83
N ILE A 36 -10.88 11.39 6.33
CA ILE A 36 -10.08 12.50 5.85
C ILE A 36 -9.69 12.30 4.38
N ILE A 37 -9.21 11.11 4.01
CA ILE A 37 -8.91 10.76 2.61
C ILE A 37 -10.15 10.89 1.72
N GLY A 38 -11.31 10.40 2.18
CA GLY A 38 -12.55 10.48 1.40
C GLY A 38 -13.07 11.91 1.22
N VAL A 39 -12.86 12.81 2.17
CA VAL A 39 -13.21 14.24 2.03
C VAL A 39 -12.24 14.96 1.10
N GLN A 40 -10.93 14.72 1.25
CA GLN A 40 -9.93 15.42 0.46
C GLN A 40 -9.86 14.94 -0.99
N ALA A 41 -9.82 13.62 -1.19
CA ALA A 41 -9.59 12.97 -2.49
C ALA A 41 -10.84 12.33 -3.11
N GLY A 42 -11.95 12.28 -2.38
CA GLY A 42 -13.21 11.72 -2.84
C GLY A 42 -13.41 10.24 -2.51
N VAL A 43 -14.64 9.78 -2.66
CA VAL A 43 -15.08 8.41 -2.28
C VAL A 43 -14.42 7.35 -3.15
N ILE A 44 -14.19 7.65 -4.44
CA ILE A 44 -13.53 6.75 -5.38
C ILE A 44 -12.06 6.55 -4.97
N ALA A 45 -11.35 7.63 -4.65
CA ALA A 45 -9.97 7.56 -4.21
C ALA A 45 -9.83 6.80 -2.89
N MET A 46 -10.77 7.00 -1.95
CA MET A 46 -10.84 6.23 -0.71
C MET A 46 -10.99 4.72 -0.99
N GLY A 47 -11.86 4.33 -1.92
CA GLY A 47 -12.02 2.93 -2.32
C GLY A 47 -10.75 2.32 -2.92
N ILE A 48 -10.05 3.06 -3.77
CA ILE A 48 -8.77 2.65 -4.35
C ILE A 48 -7.70 2.53 -3.26
N TYR A 49 -7.65 3.48 -2.31
CA TYR A 49 -6.72 3.42 -1.19
C TYR A 49 -6.93 2.14 -0.36
N PHE A 50 -8.18 1.79 -0.03
CA PHE A 50 -8.51 0.53 0.62
C PHE A 50 -8.08 -0.68 -0.20
N ALA A 51 -8.32 -0.68 -1.51
CA ALA A 51 -7.94 -1.77 -2.40
C ALA A 51 -6.41 -1.98 -2.43
N ILE A 52 -5.63 -0.89 -2.49
CA ILE A 52 -4.16 -0.94 -2.43
C ILE A 52 -3.71 -1.48 -1.07
N TYR A 53 -4.31 -0.99 0.02
CA TYR A 53 -3.97 -1.40 1.38
C TYR A 53 -4.18 -2.90 1.61
N ILE A 54 -5.36 -3.42 1.23
CA ILE A 54 -5.70 -4.84 1.34
C ILE A 54 -4.80 -5.67 0.42
N SER A 55 -4.54 -5.19 -0.80
CA SER A 55 -3.67 -5.89 -1.75
C SER A 55 -2.24 -6.02 -1.23
N LEU A 56 -1.71 -4.97 -0.60
CA LEU A 56 -0.38 -5.02 0.03
C LEU A 56 -0.32 -6.05 1.15
N ILE A 57 -1.31 -6.08 2.05
CA ILE A 57 -1.35 -7.06 3.15
C ILE A 57 -1.44 -8.49 2.59
N LYS A 58 -2.33 -8.74 1.64
CA LYS A 58 -2.50 -10.08 1.02
C LYS A 58 -1.22 -10.55 0.32
N ASN A 59 -0.59 -9.66 -0.45
CA ASN A 59 0.65 -9.97 -1.14
C ASN A 59 1.78 -10.23 -0.13
N ALA A 60 1.93 -9.38 0.88
CA ALA A 60 2.95 -9.56 1.91
C ALA A 60 2.76 -10.88 2.66
N PHE A 61 1.54 -11.22 3.05
CA PHE A 61 1.25 -12.49 3.71
C PHE A 61 1.58 -13.71 2.82
N THR A 62 1.24 -13.64 1.53
CA THR A 62 1.50 -14.73 0.57
C THR A 62 3.00 -14.91 0.32
N TRP A 63 3.74 -13.81 0.18
CA TRP A 63 5.18 -13.83 -0.12
C TRP A 63 6.04 -14.07 1.10
N PHE A 64 5.54 -13.80 2.32
CA PHE A 64 6.22 -14.08 3.58
C PHE A 64 6.72 -15.55 3.65
N TYR A 65 5.88 -16.51 3.26
CA TYR A 65 6.27 -17.93 3.26
C TYR A 65 7.17 -18.35 2.08
N ARG A 66 7.33 -17.49 1.06
CA ARG A 66 8.09 -17.77 -0.17
C ARG A 66 9.48 -17.13 -0.17
N LEU A 67 9.67 -16.07 0.62
CA LEU A 67 10.93 -15.35 0.74
C LEU A 67 11.80 -16.00 1.84
N LYS A 68 13.12 -15.98 1.66
CA LYS A 68 14.09 -16.50 2.66
C LYS A 68 15.16 -15.43 2.94
N GLY A 69 15.69 -15.41 4.17
CA GLY A 69 16.74 -14.48 4.58
C GLY A 69 16.24 -13.04 4.78
N LYS A 70 17.01 -12.06 4.29
CA LYS A 70 16.77 -10.61 4.51
C LYS A 70 15.49 -10.09 3.84
N GLU A 71 15.11 -10.67 2.70
CA GLU A 71 13.87 -10.30 1.98
C GLU A 71 12.63 -10.59 2.82
N ASN A 72 12.66 -11.68 3.61
CA ASN A 72 11.56 -12.05 4.49
C ASN A 72 11.39 -11.06 5.65
N GLN A 73 12.50 -10.50 6.15
CA GLN A 73 12.45 -9.49 7.21
C GLN A 73 11.76 -8.21 6.74
N VAL A 74 12.01 -7.77 5.50
CA VAL A 74 11.31 -6.61 4.91
C VAL A 74 9.81 -6.88 4.79
N CYS A 75 9.44 -8.08 4.35
CA CYS A 75 8.05 -8.51 4.26
C CYS A 75 7.35 -8.51 5.63
N LEU A 76 8.04 -9.03 6.66
CA LEU A 76 7.55 -9.05 8.04
C LEU A 76 7.35 -7.63 8.58
N ILE A 77 8.34 -6.75 8.40
CA ILE A 77 8.26 -5.34 8.82
C ILE A 77 7.05 -4.67 8.16
N LEU A 78 6.85 -4.88 6.86
CA LEU A 78 5.71 -4.29 6.15
C LEU A 78 4.36 -4.81 6.69
N LEU A 79 4.24 -6.12 6.95
CA LEU A 79 3.05 -6.72 7.55
C LEU A 79 2.78 -6.13 8.94
N LEU A 80 3.80 -6.04 9.79
CA LEU A 80 3.66 -5.48 11.13
C LEU A 80 3.24 -4.01 11.09
N ILE A 81 3.82 -3.22 10.19
CA ILE A 81 3.43 -1.82 10.01
C ILE A 81 1.98 -1.72 9.57
N LYS A 82 1.54 -2.46 8.54
CA LYS A 82 0.18 -2.35 8.03
C LYS A 82 -0.86 -2.90 9.02
N ILE A 83 -0.62 -4.07 9.62
CA ILE A 83 -1.55 -4.62 10.63
C ILE A 83 -1.54 -3.76 11.90
N GLY A 84 -0.36 -3.33 12.36
CA GLY A 84 -0.22 -2.53 13.57
C GLY A 84 -0.78 -1.12 13.43
N PHE A 85 -0.68 -0.50 12.25
CA PHE A 85 -1.23 0.83 12.01
C PHE A 85 -2.72 0.82 11.68
N PHE A 86 -3.31 -0.34 11.39
CA PHE A 86 -4.73 -0.43 11.06
C PHE A 86 -5.63 0.14 12.16
N ILE A 87 -5.38 -0.18 13.44
CA ILE A 87 -6.15 0.34 14.57
C ILE A 87 -5.97 1.86 14.72
N PRO A 88 -4.74 2.41 14.81
CA PRO A 88 -4.61 3.84 15.00
C PRO A 88 -5.03 4.66 13.75
N LEU A 89 -4.99 4.10 12.54
CA LEU A 89 -5.61 4.72 11.35
C LEU A 89 -7.14 4.85 11.50
N LEU A 90 -7.80 3.89 12.17
CA LEU A 90 -9.23 3.96 12.43
C LEU A 90 -9.61 5.02 13.48
N THR A 91 -8.68 5.42 14.33
CA THR A 91 -8.94 6.32 15.47
C THR A 91 -8.39 7.73 15.25
N SER A 92 -7.32 7.90 14.48
CA SER A 92 -6.65 9.20 14.30
C SER A 92 -6.11 9.41 12.89
N GLU A 93 -5.74 10.66 12.60
CA GLU A 93 -5.10 11.10 11.36
C GLU A 93 -3.59 10.78 11.34
N LEU A 94 -3.24 9.51 11.49
CA LEU A 94 -1.84 9.07 11.65
C LEU A 94 -0.95 9.41 10.45
N GLU A 95 -1.48 9.35 9.22
CA GLU A 95 -0.70 9.60 7.99
C GLU A 95 -0.53 11.10 7.69
N SER A 96 -1.15 12.00 8.47
CA SER A 96 -0.88 13.44 8.40
C SER A 96 0.59 13.77 8.62
N SER A 97 1.24 12.97 9.47
CA SER A 97 2.67 13.08 9.70
C SER A 97 3.43 12.61 8.45
N ALA A 98 3.95 13.58 7.68
CA ALA A 98 4.67 13.32 6.44
C ALA A 98 5.77 12.26 6.59
N TYR A 99 6.49 12.23 7.72
CA TYR A 99 7.53 11.24 7.96
C TYR A 99 6.97 9.80 8.03
N ILE A 100 5.81 9.60 8.68
CA ILE A 100 5.16 8.30 8.80
C ILE A 100 4.70 7.85 7.41
N SER A 101 4.04 8.75 6.69
CA SER A 101 3.58 8.47 5.33
C SER A 101 4.76 8.06 4.42
N TYR A 102 5.82 8.86 4.36
CA TYR A 102 6.98 8.53 3.54
C TYR A 102 7.64 7.21 3.91
N MET A 103 7.82 6.91 5.21
CA MET A 103 8.43 5.65 5.63
C MET A 103 7.57 4.44 5.26
N THR A 104 6.26 4.49 5.51
CA THR A 104 5.37 3.36 5.21
C THR A 104 5.26 3.08 3.70
N TRP A 105 5.21 4.14 2.88
CA TRP A 105 5.20 4.02 1.42
C TRP A 105 6.55 3.58 0.86
N LEU A 106 7.67 4.03 1.45
CA LEU A 106 9.01 3.55 1.09
C LEU A 106 9.14 2.03 1.29
N PHE A 107 8.75 1.50 2.45
CA PHE A 107 8.79 0.06 2.69
C PHE A 107 7.87 -0.73 1.75
N SER A 108 6.69 -0.17 1.43
CA SER A 108 5.78 -0.77 0.45
C SER A 108 6.41 -0.84 -0.94
N GLY A 109 7.13 0.22 -1.35
CA GLY A 109 7.89 0.30 -2.60
C GLY A 109 9.07 -0.69 -2.66
N LEU A 110 9.85 -0.79 -1.58
CA LEU A 110 10.95 -1.77 -1.49
C LEU A 110 10.43 -3.20 -1.61
N PHE A 111 9.32 -3.51 -0.93
CA PHE A 111 8.69 -4.82 -0.97
C PHE A 111 8.20 -5.20 -2.38
N ILE A 112 7.52 -4.30 -3.09
CA ILE A 112 7.05 -4.58 -4.45
C ILE A 112 8.23 -4.74 -5.43
N GLY A 113 9.32 -4.00 -5.22
CA GLY A 113 10.56 -4.15 -5.98
C GLY A 113 11.15 -5.56 -5.86
N ILE A 114 11.25 -6.09 -4.63
CA ILE A 114 11.74 -7.45 -4.36
C ILE A 114 10.85 -8.50 -5.04
N ILE A 115 9.53 -8.39 -4.91
CA ILE A 115 8.60 -9.32 -5.56
C ILE A 115 8.73 -9.28 -7.07
N SER A 116 8.77 -8.08 -7.65
CA SER A 116 8.90 -7.89 -9.09
C SER A 116 10.16 -8.54 -9.61
N GLN A 117 11.31 -8.29 -8.96
CA GLN A 117 12.58 -8.90 -9.34
C GLN A 117 12.50 -10.44 -9.29
N LYS A 118 11.98 -11.01 -8.21
CA LYS A 118 11.90 -12.47 -8.04
C LYS A 118 10.93 -13.14 -9.00
N SER A 119 9.78 -12.51 -9.26
CA SER A 119 8.82 -12.97 -10.26
C SER A 119 9.41 -12.96 -11.67
N ASN A 120 10.17 -11.92 -12.02
CA ASN A 120 10.84 -11.81 -13.31
C ASN A 120 11.96 -12.85 -13.48
N TYR A 121 12.77 -13.10 -12.44
CA TYR A 121 13.76 -14.18 -12.47
C TYR A 121 13.12 -15.55 -12.69
N ASN A 122 12.04 -15.86 -11.95
CA ASN A 122 11.37 -17.15 -12.11
C ASN A 122 10.78 -17.32 -13.53
N LYS A 123 10.26 -16.23 -14.11
CA LYS A 123 9.77 -16.22 -15.50
C LYS A 123 10.89 -16.45 -16.54
N LEU A 124 12.14 -16.07 -16.28
CA LEU A 124 13.28 -16.28 -17.19
C LEU A 124 13.86 -17.71 -17.09
N LEU A 125 13.81 -18.33 -15.91
CA LEU A 125 14.35 -19.67 -15.69
C LEU A 125 13.45 -20.78 -16.24
N ILE A 126 12.12 -20.60 -16.22
CA ILE A 126 11.17 -21.62 -16.71
C ILE A 126 11.33 -21.89 -18.22
N PRO A 127 11.40 -20.87 -19.12
CA PRO A 127 11.57 -21.11 -20.56
C PRO A 127 12.96 -21.61 -20.94
N SER A 128 14.01 -21.17 -20.24
CA SER A 128 15.40 -21.58 -20.54
C SER A 128 15.69 -23.04 -20.15
N ALA A 129 15.15 -23.51 -19.03
CA ALA A 129 15.28 -24.92 -18.61
C ALA A 129 14.49 -25.89 -19.53
N ILE A 130 13.35 -25.46 -20.08
CA ILE A 130 12.57 -26.25 -21.05
C ILE A 130 13.34 -26.38 -22.38
N ASN A 131 13.94 -25.28 -22.85
CA ASN A 131 14.72 -25.28 -24.10
C ASN A 131 16.01 -26.09 -24.01
N SER A 132 16.68 -26.17 -22.84
CA SER A 132 17.88 -27.00 -22.68
C SER A 132 17.57 -28.49 -22.70
N HIS A 133 16.43 -28.92 -22.13
CA HIS A 133 16.00 -30.32 -22.15
C HIS A 133 15.63 -30.81 -23.56
N ASN A 134 14.99 -29.96 -24.38
CA ASN A 134 14.70 -30.28 -25.77
C ASN A 134 15.98 -30.31 -26.64
N ALA A 135 16.98 -29.48 -26.36
CA ALA A 135 18.24 -29.46 -27.12
C ALA A 135 19.12 -30.72 -26.89
N THR A 136 19.00 -31.37 -25.73
CA THR A 136 19.70 -32.62 -25.42
C THR A 136 19.01 -33.86 -26.00
N SER A 137 17.69 -33.80 -26.22
CA SER A 137 16.90 -34.90 -26.80
C SER A 137 17.01 -35.02 -28.32
N VAL A 138 17.54 -34.02 -29.02
CA VAL A 138 17.67 -33.98 -30.49
C VAL A 138 19.05 -34.47 -30.95
N LYS A 139 19.95 -34.84 -30.01
CA LYS A 139 21.31 -35.31 -30.30
C LYS A 139 21.50 -36.83 -30.17
N GLU A 140 20.43 -37.60 -29.92
CA GLU A 140 20.44 -39.07 -29.92
C GLU A 140 19.82 -39.65 -31.20
#